data_AF-A0A7J4FAV1-F1
#
_entry.id   AF-A0A7J4FAV1-F1
#
_cell.length_a   1.000
_cell.length_b   1.000
_cell.length_c   1.000
_cell.angle_alpha   90.00
_cell.angle_beta   90.00
_cell.angle_gamma   90.00
#
_symmetry.space_group_name_H-M   'P 1'
#
loop_
_entity.id
_entity.type
_entity.pdbx_description
1 polymer ?
#
loop_
_entity_poly.entity_id
_entity_poly.type
_entity_poly.pdbx_seq_one_letter_code
_entity_poly.pdbx_strand_id
1 'polypeptide(L)' 'MFIDYVFDVCRSLARHGFDRIVLVNGHGWNDPLLRAVTHRVCKEAPALCAPVTYWRMVDDVARGLRESRCPGHGS' A
#
# COMPACT_ATOMS: atom_id res chain seq x y z
N MET A 1 -9.30 -15.61 3.34
CA MET A 1 -9.44 -15.35 1.88
C MET A 1 -8.55 -14.20 1.41
N PHE A 2 -8.82 -12.92 1.75
CA PHE A 2 -7.98 -11.81 1.26
C PHE A 2 -6.51 -11.93 1.69
N ILE A 3 -6.27 -12.20 2.98
CA ILE A 3 -4.92 -12.34 3.54
C ILE A 3 -4.15 -13.49 2.86
N ASP A 4 -4.80 -14.65 2.74
CA ASP A 4 -4.18 -15.85 2.17
C ASP A 4 -3.84 -15.67 0.69
N TYR A 5 -4.75 -15.04 -0.07
CA TYR A 5 -4.52 -14.72 -1.47
C TYR A 5 -3.30 -13.81 -1.66
N VAL A 6 -3.24 -12.70 -0.92
CA VAL A 6 -2.12 -11.75 -1.05
C VAL A 6 -0.82 -12.38 -0.56
N PHE A 7 -0.87 -13.21 0.49
CA PHE A 7 0.27 -13.96 0.98
C PHE A 7 0.80 -14.95 -0.07
N ASP A 8 -0.07 -15.71 -0.74
CA ASP A 8 0.32 -16.66 -1.77
C ASP A 8 0.99 -15.99 -2.97
N VAL A 9 0.48 -14.82 -3.38
CA VAL A 9 1.12 -13.98 -4.41
C VAL A 9 2.52 -13.53 -3.96
N CYS A 10 2.65 -12.99 -2.74
CA CYS A 10 3.94 -12.55 -2.21
C CYS A 10 4.94 -13.70 -2.08
N ARG A 11 4.47 -14.87 -1.65
CA ARG A 11 5.27 -16.09 -1.55
C ARG A 11 5.72 -16.58 -2.93
N SER A 12 4.85 -16.51 -3.93
CA SER A 12 5.21 -16.83 -5.32
C SER A 12 6.32 -15.90 -5.83
N LEU A 13 6.17 -14.59 -5.63
CA LEU A 13 7.21 -13.61 -5.98
C LEU A 13 8.53 -13.91 -5.27
N ALA A 14 8.50 -14.19 -3.96
CA ALA A 14 9.71 -14.55 -3.23
C ALA A 14 10.43 -15.78 -3.80
N ARG A 15 9.67 -16.80 -4.25
CA ARG A 15 10.24 -17.99 -4.92
C ARG A 15 10.88 -17.70 -6.27
N HIS A 16 10.47 -16.62 -6.94
CA HIS A 16 11.07 -16.14 -8.19
C HIS A 16 12.26 -15.20 -7.98
N GLY A 17 12.71 -15.00 -6.73
CA GLY A 17 13.90 -14.21 -6.39
C GLY A 17 13.62 -12.76 -6.02
N PHE A 18 12.35 -12.35 -5.88
CA PHE A 18 12.02 -11.03 -5.35
C PHE A 18 12.21 -11.01 -3.83
N ASP A 19 13.15 -10.21 -3.34
CA ASP A 19 13.49 -10.09 -1.93
C ASP A 19 12.80 -8.89 -1.24
N ARG A 20 12.18 -7.99 -2.02
CA ARG A 20 11.51 -6.77 -1.55
C ARG A 20 10.18 -6.57 -2.27
N ILE A 21 9.10 -6.44 -1.49
CA ILE A 21 7.73 -6.33 -1.97
C ILE A 21 7.05 -5.13 -1.31
N VAL A 22 6.40 -4.28 -2.10
CA VAL A 22 5.59 -3.16 -1.61
C VAL A 22 4.14 -3.38 -2.01
N LEU A 23 3.24 -3.43 -1.03
CA LEU A 23 1.81 -3.55 -1.26
C LEU A 23 1.17 -2.17 -1.25
N VAL A 24 0.74 -1.69 -2.42
CA VAL A 24 0.05 -0.40 -2.56
C VAL A 24 -1.44 -0.58 -2.29
N ASN A 25 -1.90 -0.03 -1.18
CA ASN A 25 -3.29 -0.02 -0.75
C ASN A 25 -4.10 1.03 -1.54
N GLY A 26 -5.14 0.56 -2.22
CA GLY A 26 -6.12 1.39 -2.93
C GLY A 26 -7.39 1.73 -2.14
N HIS A 27 -7.63 1.08 -0.98
CA HIS A 27 -8.88 1.18 -0.22
C HIS A 27 -8.66 1.32 1.29
N GLY A 28 -9.26 2.34 1.92
CA GLY A 28 -9.06 2.69 3.34
C GLY A 28 -9.14 1.54 4.33
N TRP A 29 -10.15 0.68 4.19
CA TRP A 29 -10.39 -0.41 5.14
C TRP A 29 -9.35 -1.55 5.06
N ASN A 30 -8.52 -1.62 4.02
CA ASN A 30 -7.59 -2.73 3.88
C ASN A 30 -6.28 -2.53 4.69
N ASP A 31 -6.08 -1.38 5.35
CA ASP A 31 -4.83 -1.08 6.08
C ASP A 31 -4.51 -2.12 7.18
N PRO A 32 -5.44 -2.52 8.08
CA PRO A 32 -5.16 -3.55 9.09
C PRO A 32 -4.89 -4.93 8.47
N LEU A 33 -5.60 -5.28 7.39
CA LEU A 33 -5.44 -6.56 6.70
C LEU A 33 -4.08 -6.64 5.98
N LEU A 34 -3.67 -5.55 5.31
CA LEU A 34 -2.38 -5.48 4.63
C LEU A 34 -1.22 -5.54 5.62
N ARG A 35 -1.33 -4.88 6.78
CA ARG A 35 -0.34 -5.00 7.87
C ARG A 35 -0.19 -6.45 8.35
N ALA A 36 -1.30 -7.16 8.52
CA ALA A 36 -1.28 -8.57 8.89
C ALA A 36 -0.58 -9.43 7.81
N VAL A 37 -0.89 -9.19 6.53
CA VAL A 37 -0.24 -9.89 5.41
C VAL A 37 1.26 -9.57 5.36
N THR A 38 1.66 -8.31 5.43
CA THR A 38 3.07 -7.93 5.32
C THR A 38 3.90 -8.53 6.44
N HIS A 39 3.37 -8.56 7.67
CA HIS A 39 4.01 -9.22 8.80
C HIS A 39 4.15 -10.73 8.56
N ARG A 40 3.10 -11.37 8.03
CA ARG A 40 3.15 -12.79 7.67
C ARG A 40 4.18 -13.08 6.59
N VAL A 41 4.26 -12.26 5.55
CA VAL A 41 5.25 -12.39 4.47
C VAL A 41 6.67 -12.25 5.02
N CYS A 42 6.95 -11.23 5.83
CA CYS A 42 8.27 -11.06 6.46
C CYS A 42 8.66 -12.23 7.39
N LYS A 43 7.68 -12.92 7.98
CA LYS A 43 7.92 -14.05 8.89
C LYS A 43 8.07 -15.39 8.16
N GLU A 44 7.29 -15.62 7.10
CA GLU A 44 7.13 -16.94 6.48
C GLU A 44 7.77 -17.04 5.08
N ALA A 45 8.12 -15.92 4.44
CA ALA A 45 8.77 -15.89 3.13
C ALA A 45 10.13 -15.17 3.22
N PRO A 46 11.10 -15.53 2.35
CA PRO A 46 12.41 -14.89 2.30
C PRO A 46 12.35 -13.52 1.59
N ALA A 47 11.38 -12.68 1.94
CA ALA A 47 11.17 -11.36 1.34
C ALA A 47 10.71 -10.33 2.38
N LEU A 48 11.24 -9.11 2.27
CA LEU A 48 10.76 -7.97 3.02
C LEU A 48 9.48 -7.43 2.37
N CYS A 49 8.44 -7.22 3.16
CA CYS A 49 7.15 -6.75 2.68
C CYS A 49 6.66 -5.55 3.50
N ALA A 50 6.26 -4.47 2.82
CA ALA A 50 5.75 -3.26 3.47
C ALA A 50 4.44 -2.79 2.81
N PRO A 51 3.43 -2.38 3.61
CA PRO A 51 2.23 -1.77 3.08
C PRO A 51 2.45 -0.26 2.86
N VAL A 52 1.99 0.24 1.73
CA VAL A 52 1.95 1.66 1.39
C VAL A 52 0.52 2.04 1.10
N THR A 53 0.06 3.17 1.64
CA THR A 53 -1.26 3.71 1.31
C THR A 53 -1.09 4.93 0.43
N TYR A 54 -1.51 4.86 -0.84
CA TYR A 54 -1.10 5.86 -1.82
C TYR A 54 -1.55 7.27 -1.44
N TRP A 55 -2.80 7.47 -0.97
CA TRP A 55 -3.29 8.80 -0.59
C TRP A 55 -2.60 9.37 0.65
N ARG A 56 -1.97 8.54 1.51
CA ARG A 56 -1.13 9.05 2.61
C ARG A 56 0.20 9.63 2.11
N MET A 57 0.63 9.30 0.89
CA MET A 57 1.82 9.88 0.26
C MET A 57 1.51 11.17 -0.51
N VAL A 58 0.24 11.39 -0.87
CA VAL A 58 -0.21 12.57 -1.63
C VAL A 58 -0.95 13.56 -0.74
N ASP A 59 -1.15 13.28 0.56
CA ASP A 59 -1.88 14.18 1.47
C ASP A 59 -1.24 15.59 1.50
N ASP A 60 0.08 15.64 1.57
CA ASP A 60 0.85 16.89 1.59
C ASP A 60 0.66 17.70 0.29
N VAL A 61 0.64 17.01 -0.86
CA VAL A 61 0.42 17.60 -2.19
C VAL A 61 -1.04 18.01 -2.37
N ALA A 62 -1.99 17.19 -1.89
CA ALA A 62 -3.41 17.47 -1.94
C ALA A 62 -3.79 18.65 -1.03
N ARG A 63 -3.18 18.76 0.15
CA ARG A 63 -3.29 19.93 1.03
C ARG A 63 -2.67 21.16 0.40
N GLY A 64 -1.49 21.05 -0.21
CA GLY A 64 -0.85 22.14 -0.95
C GLY A 64 -1.68 22.63 -2.15
N LEU A 65 -2.35 21.71 -2.88
CA LEU A 65 -3.30 22.04 -3.94
C LEU A 65 -4.56 22.70 -3.40
N ARG A 66 -5.06 22.27 -2.24
CA ARG A 66 -6.23 22.85 -1.57
C ARG A 66 -5.96 24.25 -1.01
N GLU A 67 -4.70 24.53 -0.65
CA GLU A 67 -4.22 25.84 -0.22
C GLU A 67 -3.72 26.73 -1.38
N SER A 68 -3.65 26.21 -2.61
CA SER A 68 -3.19 26.97 -3.77
C SER A 68 -4.32 27.88 -4.32
N ARG A 69 -4.00 29.17 -4.42
CA ARG A 69 -4.88 30.28 -4.83
C ARG A 69 -5.39 30.12 -6.27
N CYS A 70 -6.60 29.60 -6.42
CA CYS A 70 -7.59 30.13 -7.37
C CYS A 70 -8.96 29.49 -7.09
N PRO A 71 -9.83 30.10 -6.25
CA PRO A 71 -11.24 29.77 -6.27
C PRO A 71 -11.78 30.35 -7.58
N GLY A 72 -12.00 29.50 -8.58
CA GLY A 72 -12.70 29.88 -9.80
C GLY A 72 -14.11 30.35 -9.42
N HIS A 73 -14.32 31.67 -9.47
CA HIS A 73 -15.63 32.29 -9.42
C HIS A 73 -16.29 32.03 -10.78
N GLY A 74 -17.19 31.04 -10.84
CA GLY A 74 -18.10 30.85 -11.97
C GLY A 74 -19.35 31.66 -11.72
N SER A 75 -19.62 32.60 -12.63
CA SER A 75 -20.87 33.37 -12.73
C SER A 75 -22.10 32.47 -12.89
#